data_AF-A0A2M7V061-F1
#
_entry.id   AF-A0A2M7V061-F1
#
_cell.length_a   1.000
_cell.length_b   1.000
_cell.length_c   1.000
_cell.angle_alpha   90.00
_cell.angle_beta   90.00
_cell.angle_gamma   90.00
#
_symmetry.space_group_name_H-M   'P 1'
#
loop_
_entity.id
_entity.type
_entity.pdbx_description
1 polymer ?
#
loop_
_entity_poly.entity_id
_entity_poly.type
_entity_poly.pdbx_seq_one_letter_code
_entity_poly.pdbx_strand_id
1 'polypeptide(L)'
;MTSIKLRQEFLNFFEKKEHKIVPSSSLLPADPTVLFTTAGMQQFKPYYLGEKSPYGLNVVSCQKCFRTSDIEEVGDQSHLTFIEMLGNFSFGGYFKEEAIKFAYELLISNFQLPISNLKVTVFGGDKEVSRDEESVKIWDKLGFSENKGNLSFVGREENFWGPTGEEGPCGPTTEIYFKNLELWNLVFNEYYQDRKRSLAPLEQKGVDTGMGLERLAMVVQNKPSVYETDLFEPIIKEIHEQKKYRGLTCVNLRSQRIIADHIKGAVFLISEGIFPSNVEQGYVLRRVLRKAIRYGKLLNLPRNFLIPLAQKVIEIYQDEYREVKSKETDILTVIQNEEEKFEKTLSQGLKQFEKITKAGDISGIDAFHLFDTYGFPLELTEELAKEKNITVDIKGFQEAFEKHREISRAGVKAKFGGIGKEATYEATRLHTATHLLHSALREILGSHVQQMGSDITPQRLRFDFSHSQKMTEEEIKKVEDLVNQKIKEDLEVKREEMDYQEAIKAGALAFFKEKYPEIVSVYSIDNFSKEICAGPHLRRTSELGIFKIIKEESCGAGIRRIRAILK
;
A
#
# COMPACT_ATOMS: atom_id res chain seq x y z
N MET A 1 -24.25 5.69 -20.07
CA MET A 1 -24.32 6.44 -18.78
C MET A 1 -22.88 6.73 -18.35
N THR A 2 -22.58 7.92 -17.79
CA THR A 2 -21.23 8.21 -17.26
C THR A 2 -20.99 7.46 -15.94
N SER A 3 -19.72 7.23 -15.58
CA SER A 3 -19.30 6.60 -14.32
C SER A 3 -19.88 7.28 -13.08
N ILE A 4 -19.90 8.62 -13.04
CA ILE A 4 -20.53 9.41 -11.97
C ILE A 4 -22.02 9.06 -11.82
N LYS A 5 -22.75 8.98 -12.93
CA LYS A 5 -24.17 8.62 -12.90
C LYS A 5 -24.39 7.16 -12.52
N LEU A 6 -23.51 6.26 -12.95
CA LEU A 6 -23.56 4.84 -12.57
C LEU A 6 -23.38 4.66 -11.06
N ARG A 7 -22.38 5.33 -10.47
CA ARG A 7 -22.14 5.34 -9.02
C ARG A 7 -23.38 5.82 -8.28
N GLN A 8 -23.93 6.98 -8.68
CA GLN A 8 -25.09 7.55 -8.01
C GLN A 8 -26.36 6.70 -8.17
N GLU A 9 -26.59 6.11 -9.35
CA GLU A 9 -27.75 5.24 -9.61
C GLU A 9 -27.69 4.00 -8.72
N PHE A 10 -26.50 3.38 -8.57
CA PHE A 10 -26.30 2.25 -7.67
C PHE A 10 -26.62 2.62 -6.21
N LEU A 11 -26.05 3.71 -5.70
CA LEU A 11 -26.27 4.16 -4.32
C LEU A 11 -27.75 4.51 -4.07
N ASN A 12 -28.38 5.26 -4.99
CA ASN A 12 -29.78 5.64 -4.89
C ASN A 12 -30.73 4.44 -4.97
N PHE A 13 -30.39 3.43 -5.78
CA PHE A 13 -31.19 2.22 -5.87
C PHE A 13 -31.27 1.52 -4.52
N PHE A 14 -30.14 1.30 -3.86
CA PHE A 14 -30.11 0.64 -2.55
C PHE A 14 -30.63 1.52 -1.41
N GLU A 15 -30.45 2.84 -1.47
CA GLU A 15 -31.08 3.76 -0.51
C GLU A 15 -32.62 3.64 -0.55
N LYS A 16 -33.22 3.53 -1.74
CA LYS A 16 -34.66 3.25 -1.90
C LYS A 16 -35.09 1.88 -1.38
N LYS A 17 -34.15 0.94 -1.22
CA LYS A 17 -34.34 -0.37 -0.56
C LYS A 17 -33.90 -0.32 0.91
N GLU A 18 -33.94 0.86 1.53
CA GLU A 18 -33.66 1.09 2.96
C GLU A 18 -32.22 0.76 3.39
N HIS A 19 -31.26 0.76 2.45
CA HIS A 19 -29.84 0.65 2.81
C HIS A 19 -29.29 2.02 3.19
N LYS A 20 -28.49 2.07 4.25
CA LYS A 20 -27.77 3.29 4.61
C LYS A 20 -26.55 3.47 3.69
N ILE A 21 -26.45 4.60 2.99
CA ILE A 21 -25.23 4.96 2.26
C ILE A 21 -24.10 5.25 3.26
N VAL A 22 -22.99 4.54 3.12
CA VAL A 22 -21.77 4.68 3.93
C VAL A 22 -20.62 5.13 3.02
N PRO A 23 -19.82 6.13 3.43
CA PRO A 23 -18.68 6.60 2.63
C PRO A 23 -17.59 5.53 2.53
N SER A 24 -16.76 5.63 1.48
CA SER A 24 -15.56 4.79 1.36
C SER A 24 -14.63 4.96 2.56
N SER A 25 -14.14 3.87 3.12
CA SER A 25 -13.02 3.87 4.07
C SER A 25 -11.68 4.12 3.36
N SER A 26 -10.62 4.34 4.14
CA SER A 26 -9.24 4.45 3.66
C SER A 26 -8.80 3.18 2.92
N LEU A 27 -7.86 3.34 1.98
CA LEU A 27 -7.10 2.22 1.41
C LEU A 27 -6.15 1.56 2.41
N LEU A 28 -5.89 2.20 3.55
CA LEU A 28 -5.13 1.64 4.67
C LEU A 28 -6.12 1.00 5.66
N PRO A 29 -6.23 -0.34 5.65
CA PRO A 29 -7.18 -1.03 6.51
C PRO A 29 -6.71 -0.97 7.98
N ALA A 30 -7.67 -1.06 8.91
CA ALA A 30 -7.35 -1.19 10.33
C ALA A 30 -6.79 -2.59 10.68
N ASP A 31 -7.06 -3.60 9.84
CA ASP A 31 -6.56 -4.96 9.97
C ASP A 31 -5.07 -5.02 9.59
N PRO A 32 -4.14 -5.31 10.53
CA PRO A 32 -2.71 -5.29 10.25
C PRO A 32 -2.24 -6.49 9.40
N THR A 33 -3.09 -7.49 9.16
CA THR A 33 -2.75 -8.67 8.34
C THR A 33 -2.81 -8.41 6.84
N VAL A 34 -3.33 -7.25 6.43
CA VAL A 34 -3.50 -6.86 5.02
C VAL A 34 -2.87 -5.50 4.77
N LEU A 35 -2.18 -5.37 3.63
CA LEU A 35 -1.50 -4.10 3.28
C LEU A 35 -2.46 -3.01 2.83
N PHE A 36 -3.54 -3.40 2.15
CA PHE A 36 -4.51 -2.50 1.55
C PHE A 36 -5.94 -3.03 1.73
N THR A 37 -6.91 -2.11 1.65
CA THR A 37 -8.31 -2.44 1.43
C THR A 37 -8.47 -2.98 0.00
N THR A 38 -8.73 -4.28 -0.12
CA THR A 38 -8.89 -5.03 -1.38
C THR A 38 -10.34 -5.32 -1.74
N ALA A 39 -11.28 -5.15 -0.79
CA ALA A 39 -12.70 -5.40 -0.97
C ALA A 39 -13.59 -4.44 -0.17
N GLY A 40 -14.81 -4.22 -0.67
CA GLY A 40 -15.83 -3.37 -0.05
C GLY A 40 -16.22 -3.80 1.36
N MET A 41 -16.26 -5.11 1.61
CA MET A 41 -16.72 -5.66 2.89
C MET A 41 -15.81 -5.36 4.08
N GLN A 42 -14.52 -5.10 3.85
CA GLN A 42 -13.50 -5.08 4.93
C GLN A 42 -13.84 -4.09 6.04
N GLN A 43 -14.41 -2.93 5.69
CA GLN A 43 -14.85 -1.92 6.67
C GLN A 43 -16.05 -2.36 7.53
N PHE A 44 -16.73 -3.45 7.13
CA PHE A 44 -17.92 -4.00 7.77
C PHE A 44 -17.69 -5.35 8.44
N LYS A 45 -16.47 -5.90 8.38
CA LYS A 45 -16.10 -7.21 8.93
C LYS A 45 -16.63 -7.44 10.36
N PRO A 46 -16.53 -6.48 11.31
CA PRO A 46 -17.00 -6.70 12.68
C PRO A 46 -18.51 -6.98 12.79
N TYR A 47 -19.32 -6.42 11.88
CA TYR A 47 -20.78 -6.50 11.95
C TYR A 47 -21.32 -7.86 11.54
N TYR A 48 -20.57 -8.63 10.75
CA TYR A 48 -20.86 -10.04 10.50
C TYR A 48 -20.51 -10.94 11.69
N LEU A 49 -19.69 -10.45 12.63
CA LEU A 49 -19.18 -11.19 13.79
C LEU A 49 -19.94 -10.86 15.08
N GLY A 50 -21.15 -10.29 14.96
CA GLY A 50 -22.04 -10.01 16.09
C GLY A 50 -21.93 -8.61 16.69
N GLU A 51 -20.99 -7.76 16.22
CA GLU A 51 -21.00 -6.35 16.60
C GLU A 51 -22.20 -5.63 15.97
N LYS A 52 -22.85 -4.76 16.74
CA LYS A 52 -23.98 -3.98 16.23
C LYS A 52 -23.48 -2.86 15.31
N SER A 53 -23.89 -2.92 14.04
CA SER A 53 -23.64 -1.85 13.09
C SER A 53 -24.31 -0.54 13.52
N PRO A 54 -23.58 0.59 13.57
CA PRO A 54 -24.16 1.91 13.85
C PRO A 54 -25.00 2.44 12.67
N TYR A 55 -24.93 1.80 11.50
CA TYR A 55 -25.61 2.20 10.27
C TYR A 55 -26.92 1.43 10.04
N GLY A 56 -27.29 0.53 10.94
CA GLY A 56 -28.39 -0.41 10.76
C GLY A 56 -27.96 -1.72 10.11
N LEU A 57 -28.93 -2.55 9.72
CA LEU A 57 -28.69 -3.91 9.23
C LEU A 57 -28.25 -3.96 7.76
N ASN A 58 -28.58 -2.93 6.97
CA ASN A 58 -28.35 -2.89 5.52
C ASN A 58 -27.57 -1.63 5.17
N VAL A 59 -26.47 -1.76 4.45
CA VAL A 59 -25.62 -0.63 4.04
C VAL A 59 -25.20 -0.76 2.58
N VAL A 60 -24.92 0.37 1.96
CA VAL A 60 -24.41 0.44 0.58
C VAL A 60 -23.22 1.40 0.52
N SER A 61 -22.20 1.06 -0.24
CA SER A 61 -21.02 1.91 -0.42
C SER A 61 -20.39 1.76 -1.80
N CYS A 62 -19.61 2.75 -2.20
CA CYS A 62 -18.64 2.67 -3.28
C CYS A 62 -17.25 2.76 -2.65
N GLN A 63 -16.58 1.62 -2.48
CA GLN A 63 -15.33 1.53 -1.74
C GLN A 63 -14.13 1.62 -2.68
N LYS A 64 -13.17 2.49 -2.37
CA LYS A 64 -11.84 2.48 -2.98
C LYS A 64 -11.12 1.17 -2.62
N CYS A 65 -10.64 0.43 -3.61
CA CYS A 65 -9.88 -0.80 -3.40
C CYS A 65 -8.57 -0.78 -4.19
N PHE A 66 -7.51 -1.35 -3.59
CA PHE A 66 -6.21 -1.53 -4.24
C PHE A 66 -5.79 -2.99 -4.20
N ARG A 67 -5.56 -3.61 -5.36
CA ARG A 67 -5.23 -5.03 -5.51
C ARG A 67 -3.83 -5.20 -6.08
N THR A 68 -2.95 -5.84 -5.30
CA THR A 68 -1.59 -6.16 -5.73
C THR A 68 -1.49 -7.50 -6.46
N SER A 69 -2.48 -8.38 -6.30
CA SER A 69 -2.56 -9.68 -6.96
C SER A 69 -2.64 -9.56 -8.48
N ASP A 70 -3.30 -8.50 -8.96
CA ASP A 70 -3.70 -8.36 -10.37
C ASP A 70 -2.69 -7.49 -11.16
N ILE A 71 -1.55 -7.12 -10.56
CA ILE A 71 -0.56 -6.19 -11.14
C ILE A 71 0.01 -6.70 -12.46
N GLU A 72 0.11 -8.01 -12.66
CA GLU A 72 0.74 -8.59 -13.85
C GLU A 72 -0.24 -8.75 -15.03
N GLU A 73 -1.53 -8.84 -14.73
CA GLU A 73 -2.66 -8.90 -15.66
C GLU A 73 -3.03 -7.52 -16.21
N VAL A 74 -2.71 -6.45 -15.46
CA VAL A 74 -2.94 -5.06 -15.88
C VAL A 74 -2.35 -4.79 -17.27
N GLY A 75 -3.12 -4.06 -18.07
CA GLY A 75 -2.83 -3.81 -19.48
C GLY A 75 -3.63 -4.68 -20.45
N ASP A 76 -4.37 -5.66 -19.94
CA ASP A 76 -5.38 -6.41 -20.68
C ASP A 76 -6.65 -5.55 -20.92
N GLN A 77 -7.84 -6.15 -21.06
CA GLN A 77 -9.08 -5.42 -21.30
C GLN A 77 -9.78 -4.94 -20.01
N SER A 78 -9.50 -5.49 -18.83
CA SER A 78 -10.37 -5.33 -17.66
C SER A 78 -9.71 -5.35 -16.27
N HIS A 79 -8.46 -5.80 -16.14
CA HIS A 79 -7.73 -5.83 -14.86
C HIS A 79 -7.14 -4.46 -14.53
N LEU A 80 -7.18 -4.12 -13.25
CA LEU A 80 -6.78 -2.84 -12.69
C LEU A 80 -6.15 -3.05 -11.31
N THR A 81 -5.20 -2.19 -10.94
CA THR A 81 -4.65 -2.16 -9.57
C THR A 81 -5.55 -1.40 -8.62
N PHE A 82 -6.19 -0.32 -9.08
CA PHE A 82 -7.14 0.46 -8.32
C PHE A 82 -8.53 0.40 -8.95
N ILE A 83 -9.52 0.04 -8.14
CA ILE A 83 -10.92 -0.03 -8.54
C ILE A 83 -11.81 0.64 -7.51
N GLU A 84 -12.96 1.12 -7.97
CA GLU A 84 -14.07 1.47 -7.11
C GLU A 84 -15.05 0.30 -7.06
N MET A 85 -15.16 -0.33 -5.89
CA MET A 85 -16.04 -1.47 -5.68
C MET A 85 -17.39 -1.00 -5.15
N LEU A 86 -18.42 -1.07 -5.99
CA LEU A 86 -19.81 -0.90 -5.59
C LEU A 86 -20.25 -2.14 -4.82
N GLY A 87 -20.84 -1.95 -3.64
CA GLY A 87 -21.33 -3.06 -2.83
C GLY A 87 -22.52 -2.68 -1.97
N ASN A 88 -23.47 -3.59 -1.87
CA ASN A 88 -24.52 -3.60 -0.86
C ASN A 88 -24.27 -4.76 0.12
N PHE A 89 -24.51 -4.50 1.39
CA PHE A 89 -24.13 -5.39 2.49
C PHE A 89 -25.29 -5.53 3.47
N SER A 90 -25.48 -6.75 3.98
CA SER A 90 -26.51 -7.10 4.97
C SER A 90 -25.87 -7.84 6.14
N PHE A 91 -26.15 -7.37 7.35
CA PHE A 91 -25.74 -8.00 8.61
C PHE A 91 -26.97 -8.64 9.26
N GLY A 92 -27.62 -9.56 8.53
CA GLY A 92 -28.85 -10.22 8.97
C GLY A 92 -30.15 -9.48 8.65
N GLY A 93 -30.13 -8.45 7.79
CA GLY A 93 -31.35 -7.75 7.35
C GLY A 93 -32.09 -8.48 6.21
N TYR A 94 -31.35 -9.04 5.26
CA TYR A 94 -31.83 -9.92 4.19
C TYR A 94 -30.74 -10.91 3.77
N PHE A 95 -31.08 -11.89 2.91
CA PHE A 95 -30.15 -12.92 2.46
C PHE A 95 -30.26 -13.20 0.95
N LYS A 96 -30.13 -14.46 0.50
CA LYS A 96 -30.00 -14.86 -0.90
C LYS A 96 -31.13 -14.37 -1.81
N GLU A 97 -32.39 -14.58 -1.40
CA GLU A 97 -33.57 -14.27 -2.22
C GLU A 97 -33.63 -12.77 -2.58
N GLU A 98 -33.52 -11.88 -1.60
CA GLU A 98 -33.52 -10.43 -1.84
C GLU A 98 -32.25 -9.97 -2.56
N ALA A 99 -31.07 -10.47 -2.18
CA ALA A 99 -29.81 -10.08 -2.81
C ALA A 99 -29.82 -10.34 -4.32
N ILE A 100 -30.23 -11.55 -4.73
CA ILE A 100 -30.32 -11.96 -6.13
C ILE A 100 -31.39 -11.15 -6.87
N LYS A 101 -32.56 -10.92 -6.24
CA LYS A 101 -33.62 -10.10 -6.84
C LYS A 101 -33.19 -8.65 -7.05
N PHE A 102 -32.49 -8.05 -6.09
CA PHE A 102 -31.96 -6.70 -6.21
C PHE A 102 -30.92 -6.60 -7.33
N ALA A 103 -30.01 -7.58 -7.42
CA ALA A 103 -29.03 -7.61 -8.50
C ALA A 103 -29.71 -7.75 -9.87
N TYR A 104 -30.69 -8.65 -10.00
CA TYR A 104 -31.49 -8.80 -11.21
C TYR A 104 -32.22 -7.50 -11.59
N GLU A 105 -32.93 -6.89 -10.64
CA GLU A 105 -33.69 -5.66 -10.84
C GLU A 105 -32.77 -4.52 -11.32
N LEU A 106 -31.63 -4.32 -10.64
CA LEU A 106 -30.69 -3.25 -10.97
C LEU A 106 -30.06 -3.43 -12.36
N LEU A 107 -29.58 -4.63 -12.69
CA LEU A 107 -28.92 -4.89 -13.98
C LEU A 107 -29.89 -4.78 -15.16
N ILE A 108 -31.11 -5.32 -15.03
CA ILE A 108 -32.06 -5.41 -16.14
C ILE A 108 -32.98 -4.19 -16.21
N SER A 109 -33.48 -3.68 -15.09
CA SER A 109 -34.46 -2.60 -15.09
C SER A 109 -33.79 -1.23 -15.13
N ASN A 110 -32.78 -1.00 -14.29
CA ASN A 110 -32.12 0.31 -14.20
C ASN A 110 -31.02 0.46 -15.25
N PHE A 111 -30.11 -0.52 -15.36
CA PHE A 111 -29.02 -0.47 -16.34
C PHE A 111 -29.39 -1.02 -17.72
N GLN A 112 -30.58 -1.61 -17.87
CA GLN A 112 -31.13 -2.05 -19.15
C GLN A 112 -30.23 -3.06 -19.88
N LEU A 113 -29.52 -3.90 -19.13
CA LEU A 113 -28.67 -4.92 -19.71
C LEU A 113 -29.53 -6.05 -20.31
N PRO A 114 -29.28 -6.46 -21.56
CA PRO A 114 -30.03 -7.56 -22.18
C PRO A 114 -29.80 -8.86 -21.40
N ILE A 115 -30.89 -9.46 -20.91
CA ILE A 115 -30.85 -10.74 -20.19
C ILE A 115 -30.17 -11.86 -20.99
N SER A 116 -30.25 -11.83 -22.32
CA SER A 116 -29.60 -12.79 -23.22
C SER A 116 -28.08 -12.73 -23.20
N ASN A 117 -27.49 -11.63 -22.72
CA ASN A 117 -26.04 -11.48 -22.55
C ASN A 117 -25.58 -11.79 -21.13
N LEU A 118 -26.50 -12.08 -20.20
CA LEU A 118 -26.17 -12.41 -18.83
C LEU A 118 -26.07 -13.92 -18.63
N LYS A 119 -25.09 -14.34 -17.84
CA LYS A 119 -24.95 -15.69 -17.31
C LYS A 119 -24.67 -15.61 -15.82
N VAL A 120 -25.00 -16.67 -15.09
CA VAL A 120 -24.70 -16.75 -13.66
C VAL A 120 -23.95 -18.03 -13.35
N THR A 121 -22.97 -17.94 -12.45
CA THR A 121 -22.34 -19.11 -11.83
C THR A 121 -22.84 -19.26 -10.41
N VAL A 122 -22.91 -20.50 -9.93
CA VAL A 122 -23.31 -20.83 -8.56
C VAL A 122 -22.34 -21.85 -7.99
N PHE A 123 -22.06 -21.77 -6.69
CA PHE A 123 -21.18 -22.71 -6.00
C PHE A 123 -21.67 -24.17 -6.14
N GLY A 124 -20.84 -25.01 -6.76
CA GLY A 124 -21.13 -26.42 -7.05
C GLY A 124 -21.07 -27.36 -5.85
N GLY A 125 -20.58 -26.90 -4.70
CA GLY A 125 -20.35 -27.73 -3.52
C GLY A 125 -19.01 -28.44 -3.52
N ASP A 126 -18.59 -28.91 -2.35
CA ASP A 126 -17.42 -29.77 -2.17
C ASP A 126 -17.57 -30.67 -0.92
N LYS A 127 -16.46 -31.15 -0.37
CA LYS A 127 -16.45 -32.05 0.79
C LYS A 127 -16.89 -31.38 2.10
N GLU A 128 -16.75 -30.06 2.21
CA GLU A 128 -16.99 -29.30 3.44
C GLU A 128 -18.29 -28.49 3.38
N VAL A 129 -18.62 -27.96 2.19
CA VAL A 129 -19.78 -27.07 2.01
C VAL A 129 -20.66 -27.62 0.89
N SER A 130 -21.96 -27.76 1.17
CA SER A 130 -22.93 -28.25 0.21
C SER A 130 -23.11 -27.29 -0.97
N ARG A 131 -23.57 -27.83 -2.10
CA ARG A 131 -23.98 -27.06 -3.26
C ARG A 131 -25.05 -26.03 -2.90
N ASP A 132 -24.98 -24.84 -3.50
CA ASP A 132 -25.91 -23.74 -3.20
C ASP A 132 -27.24 -23.85 -3.99
N GLU A 133 -28.06 -24.84 -3.60
CA GLU A 133 -29.37 -25.11 -4.19
C GLU A 133 -30.38 -23.96 -4.03
N GLU A 134 -30.21 -23.14 -3.01
CA GLU A 134 -31.10 -22.02 -2.72
C GLU A 134 -30.97 -20.96 -3.82
N SER A 135 -29.74 -20.52 -4.12
CA SER A 135 -29.47 -19.58 -5.20
C SER A 135 -29.93 -20.10 -6.56
N VAL A 136 -29.76 -21.40 -6.85
CA VAL A 136 -30.24 -22.03 -8.11
C VAL A 136 -31.75 -21.84 -8.26
N LYS A 137 -32.54 -22.14 -7.22
CA LYS A 137 -34.00 -22.01 -7.27
C LYS A 137 -34.45 -20.57 -7.47
N ILE A 138 -33.72 -19.61 -6.91
CA ILE A 138 -34.02 -18.18 -7.05
C ILE A 138 -33.73 -17.74 -8.49
N TRP A 139 -32.57 -18.10 -9.02
CA TRP A 139 -32.16 -17.78 -10.39
C TRP A 139 -33.08 -18.43 -11.44
N ASP A 140 -33.55 -19.66 -11.24
CA ASP A 140 -34.47 -20.34 -12.14
C ASP A 140 -35.79 -19.59 -12.29
N LYS A 141 -36.36 -19.10 -11.18
CA LYS A 141 -37.57 -18.24 -11.19
C LYS A 141 -37.36 -16.93 -11.97
N LEU A 142 -36.13 -16.43 -12.02
CA LEU A 142 -35.74 -15.22 -12.76
C LEU A 142 -35.32 -15.51 -14.21
N GLY A 143 -35.38 -16.77 -14.64
CA GLY A 143 -35.14 -17.19 -16.01
C GLY A 143 -33.74 -17.72 -16.30
N PHE A 144 -32.92 -17.95 -15.28
CA PHE A 144 -31.56 -18.49 -15.39
C PHE A 144 -31.52 -19.96 -14.96
N SER A 145 -31.16 -20.86 -15.87
CA SER A 145 -31.07 -22.29 -15.55
C SER A 145 -30.06 -23.03 -16.43
N GLU A 146 -29.56 -24.16 -15.94
CA GLU A 146 -28.61 -25.00 -16.69
C GLU A 146 -29.19 -25.42 -18.05
N ASN A 147 -30.47 -25.80 -18.08
CA ASN A 147 -31.16 -26.21 -19.32
C ASN A 147 -31.19 -25.09 -20.38
N LYS A 148 -31.14 -23.83 -19.95
CA LYS A 148 -31.06 -22.66 -20.84
C LYS A 148 -29.62 -22.27 -21.18
N GLY A 149 -28.62 -22.91 -20.57
CA GLY A 149 -27.20 -22.65 -20.78
C GLY A 149 -26.72 -21.30 -20.23
N ASN A 150 -27.51 -20.66 -19.37
CA ASN A 150 -27.20 -19.36 -18.74
C ASN A 150 -27.00 -19.43 -17.23
N LEU A 151 -27.03 -20.64 -16.65
CA LEU A 151 -26.56 -20.94 -15.30
C LEU A 151 -25.56 -22.10 -15.35
N SER A 152 -24.46 -22.02 -14.61
CA SER A 152 -23.49 -23.11 -14.49
C SER A 152 -22.96 -23.26 -13.07
N PHE A 153 -22.61 -24.49 -12.68
CA PHE A 153 -21.92 -24.76 -11.43
C PHE A 153 -20.41 -24.69 -11.61
N VAL A 154 -19.71 -24.11 -10.63
CA VAL A 154 -18.25 -24.07 -10.59
C VAL A 154 -17.72 -24.35 -9.18
N GLY A 155 -16.41 -24.59 -9.08
CA GLY A 155 -15.76 -25.02 -7.86
C GLY A 155 -15.54 -23.92 -6.82
N ARG A 156 -14.87 -24.30 -5.72
CA ARG A 156 -14.52 -23.40 -4.59
C ARG A 156 -13.63 -22.23 -5.01
N GLU A 157 -12.70 -22.45 -5.94
CA GLU A 157 -11.77 -21.41 -6.39
C GLU A 157 -12.48 -20.22 -7.05
N GLU A 158 -13.67 -20.45 -7.63
CA GLU A 158 -14.44 -19.44 -8.35
C GLU A 158 -15.61 -18.91 -7.50
N ASN A 159 -16.44 -19.79 -6.91
CA ASN A 159 -17.68 -19.39 -6.25
C ASN A 159 -17.70 -19.60 -4.73
N PHE A 160 -16.55 -19.50 -4.06
CA PHE A 160 -16.46 -19.42 -2.61
C PHE A 160 -15.46 -18.35 -2.19
N TRP A 161 -15.94 -17.31 -1.52
CA TRP A 161 -15.12 -16.14 -1.20
C TRP A 161 -14.83 -16.04 0.29
N GLY A 162 -13.63 -15.53 0.59
CA GLY A 162 -13.19 -15.16 1.93
C GLY A 162 -12.32 -16.20 2.64
N PRO A 163 -11.80 -15.84 3.82
CA PRO A 163 -11.94 -14.53 4.46
C PRO A 163 -10.97 -13.50 3.88
N THR A 164 -11.30 -12.22 4.02
CA THR A 164 -10.31 -11.15 3.83
C THR A 164 -9.33 -11.15 5.01
N GLY A 165 -8.04 -11.35 4.72
CA GLY A 165 -6.98 -11.49 5.72
C GLY A 165 -6.74 -12.95 6.13
N GLU A 166 -6.20 -13.16 7.33
CA GLU A 166 -5.89 -14.52 7.82
C GLU A 166 -7.12 -15.31 8.30
N GLU A 167 -8.18 -14.62 8.75
CA GLU A 167 -9.41 -15.20 9.31
C GLU A 167 -10.60 -14.25 9.13
N GLY A 168 -11.84 -14.76 9.15
CA GLY A 168 -13.04 -13.92 9.04
C GLY A 168 -14.26 -14.59 8.41
N PRO A 169 -15.31 -13.79 8.13
CA PRO A 169 -16.49 -14.22 7.38
C PRO A 169 -16.14 -14.70 5.97
N CYS A 170 -16.82 -15.74 5.51
CA CYS A 170 -16.69 -16.32 4.19
C CYS A 170 -17.95 -17.11 3.81
N GLY A 171 -18.05 -17.51 2.54
CA GLY A 171 -19.11 -18.44 2.15
C GLY A 171 -19.31 -18.61 0.64
N PRO A 172 -20.32 -19.41 0.27
CA PRO A 172 -20.67 -19.65 -1.13
C PRO A 172 -21.11 -18.35 -1.79
N THR A 173 -20.88 -18.26 -3.09
CA THR A 173 -21.11 -17.07 -3.89
C THR A 173 -21.89 -17.44 -5.14
N THR A 174 -22.67 -16.49 -5.65
CA THR A 174 -23.11 -16.51 -7.05
C THR A 174 -22.51 -15.31 -7.78
N GLU A 175 -22.03 -15.51 -9.00
CA GLU A 175 -21.41 -14.45 -9.78
C GLU A 175 -22.19 -14.23 -11.06
N ILE A 176 -22.34 -12.96 -11.44
CA ILE A 176 -23.09 -12.54 -12.62
C ILE A 176 -22.09 -12.08 -13.67
N TYR A 177 -22.15 -12.72 -14.82
CA TYR A 177 -21.30 -12.45 -15.97
C TYR A 177 -22.10 -11.74 -17.05
N PHE A 178 -21.52 -10.69 -17.63
CA PHE A 178 -21.97 -10.13 -18.89
C PHE A 178 -21.05 -10.64 -20.01
N LYS A 179 -21.59 -11.51 -20.87
CA LYS A 179 -20.82 -12.34 -21.81
C LYS A 179 -19.78 -13.19 -21.07
N ASN A 180 -18.51 -12.80 -21.10
CA ASN A 180 -17.40 -13.50 -20.43
C ASN A 180 -16.71 -12.63 -19.37
N LEU A 181 -17.30 -11.48 -19.03
CA LEU A 181 -16.77 -10.57 -18.02
C LEU A 181 -17.59 -10.71 -16.73
N GLU A 182 -16.94 -11.12 -15.65
CA GLU A 182 -17.51 -11.09 -14.30
C GLU A 182 -17.84 -9.64 -13.93
N LEU A 183 -19.12 -9.36 -13.72
CA LEU A 183 -19.63 -8.02 -13.46
C LEU A 183 -19.89 -7.80 -11.97
N TRP A 184 -20.46 -8.81 -11.29
CA TRP A 184 -20.90 -8.69 -9.91
C TRP A 184 -20.86 -10.03 -9.19
N ASN A 185 -20.17 -10.10 -8.06
CA ASN A 185 -20.24 -11.24 -7.13
C ASN A 185 -21.17 -10.95 -5.96
N LEU A 186 -21.93 -11.97 -5.55
CA LEU A 186 -22.85 -11.95 -4.41
C LEU A 186 -22.43 -13.06 -3.45
N VAL A 187 -21.63 -12.69 -2.45
CA VAL A 187 -21.08 -13.56 -1.42
C VAL A 187 -22.07 -13.69 -0.27
N PHE A 188 -22.37 -14.93 0.10
CA PHE A 188 -23.27 -15.24 1.20
C PHE A 188 -22.44 -15.68 2.40
N ASN A 189 -22.21 -14.75 3.32
CA ASN A 189 -21.45 -15.00 4.55
C ASN A 189 -22.27 -15.96 5.45
N GLU A 190 -21.89 -17.23 5.42
CA GLU A 190 -22.51 -18.32 6.19
C GLU A 190 -21.53 -18.95 7.18
N TYR A 191 -20.23 -18.72 6.98
CA TYR A 191 -19.16 -19.36 7.74
C TYR A 191 -18.13 -18.34 8.22
N TYR A 192 -17.51 -18.65 9.36
CA TYR A 192 -16.26 -18.06 9.81
C TYR A 192 -15.13 -19.04 9.49
N GLN A 193 -14.10 -18.59 8.78
CA GLN A 193 -12.87 -19.35 8.60
C GLN A 193 -11.80 -18.85 9.58
N ASP A 194 -11.25 -19.76 10.37
CA ASP A 194 -10.14 -19.47 11.28
C ASP A 194 -8.78 -19.51 10.57
N ARG A 195 -7.70 -19.15 11.29
CA ARG A 195 -6.33 -19.18 10.76
C ARG A 195 -5.83 -20.58 10.36
N LYS A 196 -6.46 -21.64 10.86
CA LYS A 196 -6.18 -23.04 10.49
C LYS A 196 -7.02 -23.49 9.29
N ARG A 197 -7.74 -22.57 8.65
CA ARG A 197 -8.64 -22.80 7.51
C ARG A 197 -9.86 -23.65 7.84
N SER A 198 -10.18 -23.83 9.12
CA SER A 198 -11.37 -24.56 9.56
C SER A 198 -12.60 -23.65 9.50
N LEU A 199 -13.73 -24.22 9.06
CA LEU A 199 -15.00 -23.50 8.92
C LEU A 199 -15.92 -23.76 10.11
N ALA A 200 -16.48 -22.70 10.67
CA ALA A 200 -17.56 -22.73 11.65
C ALA A 200 -18.77 -21.93 11.14
N PRO A 201 -20.02 -22.35 11.38
CA PRO A 201 -21.19 -21.56 10.99
C PRO A 201 -21.20 -20.19 11.70
N LEU A 202 -21.56 -19.12 10.97
CA LEU A 202 -21.83 -17.82 11.58
C LEU A 202 -23.17 -17.84 12.31
N GLU A 203 -23.23 -17.23 13.50
CA GLU A 203 -24.50 -17.00 14.20
C GLU A 203 -25.44 -16.10 13.40
N GLN A 204 -24.87 -15.10 12.72
CA GLN A 204 -25.57 -14.15 11.87
C GLN A 204 -25.09 -14.31 10.43
N LYS A 205 -25.98 -14.78 9.55
CA LYS A 205 -25.71 -14.80 8.11
C LYS A 205 -25.75 -13.38 7.55
N GLY A 206 -24.98 -13.16 6.49
CA GLY A 206 -24.94 -11.86 5.84
C GLY A 206 -24.73 -11.93 4.34
N VAL A 207 -24.93 -10.79 3.69
CA VAL A 207 -24.68 -10.61 2.26
C VAL A 207 -23.54 -9.63 2.11
N ASP A 208 -22.54 -10.00 1.34
CA ASP A 208 -21.45 -9.15 0.87
C ASP A 208 -21.47 -9.18 -0.65
N THR A 209 -21.41 -8.02 -1.29
CA THR A 209 -21.40 -7.97 -2.76
C THR A 209 -20.30 -7.04 -3.26
N GLY A 210 -19.74 -7.37 -4.42
CA GLY A 210 -18.73 -6.57 -5.09
C GLY A 210 -18.96 -6.47 -6.58
N MET A 211 -19.20 -5.26 -7.08
CA MET A 211 -19.26 -4.91 -8.49
C MET A 211 -18.25 -3.82 -8.80
N GLY A 212 -17.30 -4.10 -9.70
CA GLY A 212 -16.33 -3.09 -10.13
C GLY A 212 -17.00 -2.00 -10.98
N LEU A 213 -16.96 -0.75 -10.54
CA LEU A 213 -17.53 0.39 -11.26
C LEU A 213 -16.93 0.51 -12.67
N GLU A 214 -15.64 0.24 -12.82
CA GLU A 214 -14.94 0.29 -14.11
C GLU A 214 -15.46 -0.75 -15.10
N ARG A 215 -15.73 -1.98 -14.64
CA ARG A 215 -16.32 -3.04 -15.48
C ARG A 215 -17.77 -2.73 -15.83
N LEU A 216 -18.54 -2.21 -14.87
CA LEU A 216 -19.91 -1.74 -15.14
C LEU A 216 -19.92 -0.59 -16.16
N ALA A 217 -19.02 0.38 -16.03
CA ALA A 217 -18.86 1.47 -16.98
C ALA A 217 -18.51 0.95 -18.37
N MET A 218 -17.59 -0.02 -18.47
CA MET A 218 -17.24 -0.68 -19.75
C MET A 218 -18.49 -1.28 -20.42
N VAL A 219 -19.31 -2.02 -19.66
CA VAL A 219 -20.52 -2.67 -20.19
C VAL A 219 -21.57 -1.63 -20.59
N VAL A 220 -21.94 -0.72 -19.69
CA VAL A 220 -23.04 0.25 -19.93
C VAL A 220 -22.67 1.31 -20.97
N GLN A 221 -21.40 1.65 -21.12
CA GLN A 221 -20.92 2.55 -22.18
C GLN A 221 -20.60 1.82 -23.49
N ASN A 222 -20.76 0.49 -23.52
CA ASN A 222 -20.47 -0.38 -24.67
C ASN A 222 -19.04 -0.16 -25.20
N LYS A 223 -18.05 -0.19 -24.29
CA LYS A 223 -16.63 -0.02 -24.60
C LYS A 223 -15.91 -1.38 -24.65
N PRO A 224 -14.90 -1.54 -25.53
CA PRO A 224 -14.17 -2.81 -25.64
C PRO A 224 -13.20 -3.08 -24.48
N SER A 225 -12.86 -2.07 -23.68
CA SER A 225 -12.06 -2.21 -22.46
C SER A 225 -12.41 -1.14 -21.43
N VAL A 226 -12.06 -1.40 -20.16
CA VAL A 226 -12.22 -0.42 -19.07
C VAL A 226 -11.46 0.87 -19.35
N TYR A 227 -10.36 0.78 -20.10
CA TYR A 227 -9.48 1.90 -20.46
C TYR A 227 -10.06 2.87 -21.49
N GLU A 228 -11.20 2.54 -22.09
CA GLU A 228 -11.90 3.40 -23.07
C GLU A 228 -13.18 4.03 -22.50
N THR A 229 -13.41 3.83 -21.20
CA THR A 229 -14.48 4.49 -20.44
C THR A 229 -14.10 5.92 -20.07
N ASP A 230 -15.08 6.71 -19.63
CA ASP A 230 -14.86 8.06 -19.12
C ASP A 230 -13.90 8.15 -17.92
N LEU A 231 -13.65 7.03 -17.22
CA LEU A 231 -12.69 6.94 -16.11
C LEU A 231 -11.21 6.90 -16.57
N PHE A 232 -10.95 6.58 -17.84
CA PHE A 232 -9.57 6.42 -18.36
C PHE A 232 -9.32 7.17 -19.66
N GLU A 233 -10.36 7.43 -20.46
CA GLU A 233 -10.24 8.12 -21.75
C GLU A 233 -9.47 9.45 -21.65
N PRO A 234 -9.67 10.32 -20.64
CA PRO A 234 -8.88 11.55 -20.50
C PRO A 234 -7.38 11.29 -20.30
N ILE A 235 -7.03 10.25 -19.54
CA ILE A 235 -5.64 9.86 -19.26
C ILE A 235 -4.99 9.29 -20.53
N ILE A 236 -5.70 8.42 -21.24
CA ILE A 236 -5.21 7.81 -22.50
C ILE A 236 -5.01 8.87 -23.59
N LYS A 237 -5.94 9.84 -23.70
CA LYS A 237 -5.82 10.97 -24.64
C LYS A 237 -4.58 11.80 -24.36
N GLU A 238 -4.30 12.12 -23.10
CA GLU A 238 -3.10 12.86 -22.69
C GLU A 238 -1.82 12.10 -23.08
N ILE A 239 -1.76 10.77 -22.89
CA ILE A 239 -0.64 9.95 -23.37
C ILE A 239 -0.46 10.08 -24.89
N HIS A 240 -1.57 10.04 -25.64
CA HIS A 240 -1.52 10.16 -27.11
C HIS A 240 -1.06 11.54 -27.57
N GLU A 241 -1.51 12.60 -26.93
CA GLU A 241 -1.12 13.97 -27.23
C GLU A 241 0.40 14.15 -27.08
N GLN A 242 0.97 13.68 -25.96
CA GLN A 242 2.41 13.72 -25.73
C GLN A 242 3.22 12.90 -26.76
N LYS A 243 2.67 11.81 -27.28
CA LYS A 243 3.31 11.04 -28.37
C LYS A 243 3.23 11.75 -29.72
N LYS A 244 2.10 12.40 -30.02
CA LYS A 244 1.94 13.19 -31.26
C LYS A 244 2.93 14.33 -31.33
N TYR A 245 3.20 14.99 -30.20
CA TYR A 245 4.27 16.00 -30.10
C TYR A 245 5.66 15.46 -30.46
N ARG A 246 5.87 14.13 -30.48
CA ARG A 246 7.12 13.47 -30.88
C ARG A 246 7.08 12.78 -32.25
N GLY A 247 5.99 12.90 -33.01
CA GLY A 247 5.87 12.32 -34.35
C GLY A 247 5.81 10.78 -34.40
N LEU A 248 5.40 10.12 -33.31
CA LEU A 248 5.34 8.65 -33.19
C LEU A 248 3.93 8.11 -33.47
N THR A 249 3.81 7.06 -34.29
CA THR A 249 2.52 6.47 -34.72
C THR A 249 2.22 5.08 -34.15
N CYS A 250 3.20 4.37 -33.57
CA CYS A 250 2.97 3.03 -33.02
C CYS A 250 2.10 3.08 -31.75
N VAL A 251 1.04 2.27 -31.68
CA VAL A 251 0.15 2.20 -30.53
C VAL A 251 0.44 0.92 -29.76
N ASN A 252 1.41 0.95 -28.84
CA ASN A 252 1.51 -0.12 -27.84
C ASN A 252 0.42 0.10 -26.78
N LEU A 253 -0.77 -0.43 -27.06
CA LEU A 253 -1.98 -0.29 -26.25
C LEU A 253 -1.75 -0.80 -24.82
N ARG A 254 -1.12 -1.97 -24.67
CA ARG A 254 -0.86 -2.57 -23.36
C ARG A 254 -0.04 -1.63 -22.46
N SER A 255 1.02 -1.01 -23.00
CA SER A 255 1.83 -0.05 -22.24
C SER A 255 1.05 1.20 -21.84
N GLN A 256 0.19 1.73 -22.73
CA GLN A 256 -0.64 2.90 -22.40
C GLN A 256 -1.62 2.59 -21.27
N ARG A 257 -2.23 1.40 -21.31
CA ARG A 257 -3.15 0.91 -20.28
C ARG A 257 -2.47 0.74 -18.93
N ILE A 258 -1.28 0.12 -18.90
CA ILE A 258 -0.48 -0.02 -17.68
C ILE A 258 -0.13 1.34 -17.08
N ILE A 259 0.31 2.30 -17.90
CA ILE A 259 0.61 3.65 -17.43
C ILE A 259 -0.64 4.31 -16.82
N ALA A 260 -1.79 4.23 -17.51
CA ALA A 260 -3.03 4.87 -17.08
C ALA A 260 -3.61 4.26 -15.79
N ASP A 261 -3.55 2.94 -15.63
CA ASP A 261 -3.92 2.27 -14.38
C ASP A 261 -2.97 2.65 -13.23
N HIS A 262 -1.67 2.50 -13.45
CA HIS A 262 -0.71 2.69 -12.37
C HIS A 262 -0.61 4.13 -11.90
N ILE A 263 -0.80 5.12 -12.78
CA ILE A 263 -0.87 6.53 -12.36
C ILE A 263 -2.14 6.80 -11.55
N LYS A 264 -3.28 6.21 -11.94
CA LYS A 264 -4.53 6.29 -11.18
C LYS A 264 -4.35 5.71 -9.78
N GLY A 265 -3.82 4.49 -9.68
CA GLY A 265 -3.54 3.85 -8.40
C GLY A 265 -2.54 4.63 -7.54
N ALA A 266 -1.46 5.14 -8.14
CA ALA A 266 -0.45 5.92 -7.41
C ALA A 266 -1.02 7.22 -6.82
N VAL A 267 -1.87 7.95 -7.56
CA VAL A 267 -2.55 9.16 -7.07
C VAL A 267 -3.35 8.86 -5.80
N PHE A 268 -4.13 7.78 -5.80
CA PHE A 268 -4.90 7.38 -4.62
C PHE A 268 -4.02 6.94 -3.46
N LEU A 269 -2.98 6.14 -3.69
CA LEU A 269 -2.05 5.76 -2.62
C LEU A 269 -1.36 6.97 -1.99
N ILE A 270 -0.89 7.94 -2.79
CA ILE A 270 -0.25 9.14 -2.27
C ILE A 270 -1.26 10.03 -1.53
N SER A 271 -2.52 10.08 -2.00
CA SER A 271 -3.60 10.78 -1.29
C SER A 271 -3.87 10.21 0.11
N GLU A 272 -3.50 8.95 0.37
CA GLU A 272 -3.59 8.31 1.69
C GLU A 272 -2.33 8.55 2.55
N GLY A 273 -1.37 9.36 2.06
CA GLY A 273 -0.13 9.70 2.77
C GLY A 273 1.00 8.69 2.58
N ILE A 274 0.91 7.81 1.58
CA ILE A 274 1.94 6.81 1.28
C ILE A 274 3.05 7.45 0.44
N PHE A 275 4.30 7.16 0.78
CA PHE A 275 5.49 7.61 0.06
C PHE A 275 6.32 6.44 -0.47
N PRO A 276 7.00 6.56 -1.63
CA PRO A 276 7.83 5.49 -2.19
C PRO A 276 8.95 5.01 -1.24
N SER A 277 8.88 3.76 -0.80
CA SER A 277 9.81 3.15 0.18
C SER A 277 10.31 1.77 -0.29
N ASN A 278 11.15 1.11 0.51
CA ASN A 278 11.62 -0.27 0.25
C ASN A 278 10.77 -1.34 0.96
N VAL A 279 9.72 -0.95 1.68
CA VAL A 279 8.94 -1.85 2.55
C VAL A 279 7.44 -1.59 2.41
N GLU A 280 6.64 -2.65 2.62
CA GLU A 280 5.19 -2.59 2.77
C GLU A 280 4.48 -1.75 1.67
N GLN A 281 3.56 -0.86 2.03
CA GLN A 281 2.77 -0.06 1.09
C GLN A 281 3.65 0.88 0.27
N GLY A 282 4.72 1.40 0.87
CA GLY A 282 5.66 2.29 0.17
C GLY A 282 6.44 1.57 -0.94
N TYR A 283 6.73 0.28 -0.77
CA TYR A 283 7.30 -0.56 -1.83
C TYR A 283 6.30 -0.78 -2.96
N VAL A 284 5.01 -1.00 -2.66
CA VAL A 284 3.97 -1.16 -3.69
C VAL A 284 3.79 0.11 -4.51
N LEU A 285 3.67 1.28 -3.85
CA LEU A 285 3.61 2.57 -4.54
C LEU A 285 4.83 2.78 -5.45
N ARG A 286 6.03 2.48 -4.95
CA ARG A 286 7.26 2.55 -5.73
C ARG A 286 7.19 1.62 -6.95
N ARG A 287 6.75 0.37 -6.79
CA ARG A 287 6.65 -0.61 -7.87
C ARG A 287 5.72 -0.13 -8.98
N VAL A 288 4.52 0.36 -8.66
CA VAL A 288 3.57 0.84 -9.67
C VAL A 288 4.08 2.08 -10.40
N LEU A 289 4.67 3.05 -9.70
CA LEU A 289 5.28 4.23 -10.33
C LEU A 289 6.42 3.83 -11.27
N ARG A 290 7.35 2.98 -10.82
CA ARG A 290 8.49 2.54 -11.64
C ARG A 290 8.08 1.75 -12.86
N LYS A 291 7.04 0.91 -12.76
CA LYS A 291 6.48 0.17 -13.89
C LYS A 291 5.85 1.13 -14.90
N ALA A 292 5.10 2.14 -14.45
CA ALA A 292 4.60 3.21 -15.32
C ALA A 292 5.74 3.98 -16.02
N ILE A 293 6.79 4.38 -15.30
CA ILE A 293 7.95 5.10 -15.85
C ILE A 293 8.68 4.26 -16.91
N ARG A 294 8.89 2.96 -16.66
CA ARG A 294 9.48 2.03 -17.64
C ARG A 294 8.66 2.00 -18.92
N TYR A 295 7.34 1.81 -18.82
CA TYR A 295 6.48 1.78 -19.99
C TYR A 295 6.40 3.14 -20.71
N GLY A 296 6.49 4.25 -19.98
CA GLY A 296 6.64 5.57 -20.58
C GLY A 296 7.93 5.69 -21.39
N LYS A 297 9.04 5.13 -20.88
CA LYS A 297 10.31 5.07 -21.63
C LYS A 297 10.18 4.23 -22.91
N LEU A 298 9.51 3.08 -22.84
CA LEU A 298 9.24 2.24 -24.02
C LEU A 298 8.40 2.97 -25.08
N LEU A 299 7.45 3.79 -24.63
CA LEU A 299 6.64 4.64 -25.51
C LEU A 299 7.34 5.92 -25.97
N ASN A 300 8.59 6.15 -25.53
CA ASN A 300 9.35 7.37 -25.75
C ASN A 300 8.59 8.64 -25.30
N LEU A 301 7.91 8.57 -24.15
CA LEU A 301 7.28 9.75 -23.53
C LEU A 301 8.34 10.75 -23.04
N PRO A 302 7.98 12.04 -22.91
CA PRO A 302 8.88 13.06 -22.37
C PRO A 302 9.19 12.83 -20.89
N ARG A 303 10.12 13.62 -20.34
CA ARG A 303 10.34 13.66 -18.89
C ARG A 303 9.15 14.29 -18.19
N ASN A 304 8.89 13.86 -16.97
CA ASN A 304 7.79 14.33 -16.12
C ASN A 304 6.42 14.09 -16.79
N PHE A 305 6.31 13.04 -17.60
CA PHE A 305 5.08 12.73 -18.34
C PHE A 305 3.95 12.28 -17.41
N LEU A 306 4.27 11.78 -16.22
CA LEU A 306 3.27 11.35 -15.24
C LEU A 306 2.51 12.51 -14.60
N ILE A 307 3.06 13.73 -14.60
CA ILE A 307 2.45 14.91 -13.99
C ILE A 307 1.11 15.29 -14.64
N PRO A 308 1.03 15.55 -15.95
CA PRO A 308 -0.24 15.84 -16.60
C PRO A 308 -1.23 14.65 -16.51
N LEU A 309 -0.73 13.41 -16.48
CA LEU A 309 -1.58 12.24 -16.29
C LEU A 309 -2.20 12.20 -14.88
N ALA A 310 -1.41 12.49 -13.85
CA ALA A 310 -1.88 12.59 -12.48
C ALA A 310 -2.91 13.73 -12.32
N GLN A 311 -2.69 14.86 -13.00
CA GLN A 311 -3.68 15.94 -13.04
C GLN A 311 -5.01 15.48 -13.63
N LYS A 312 -5.00 14.68 -14.70
CA LYS A 312 -6.24 14.08 -15.25
C LYS A 312 -6.94 13.15 -14.26
N VAL A 313 -6.20 12.35 -13.50
CA VAL A 313 -6.79 11.54 -12.43
C VAL A 313 -7.43 12.43 -11.37
N ILE A 314 -6.74 13.48 -10.91
CA ILE A 314 -7.27 14.43 -9.92
C ILE A 314 -8.53 15.12 -10.45
N GLU A 315 -8.53 15.57 -11.70
CA GLU A 315 -9.69 16.19 -12.35
C GLU A 315 -10.92 15.27 -12.37
N ILE A 316 -10.74 13.98 -12.67
CA ILE A 316 -11.81 12.98 -12.73
C ILE A 316 -12.41 12.74 -11.34
N TYR A 317 -11.60 12.79 -10.28
CA TYR A 317 -11.96 12.31 -8.95
C TYR A 317 -12.17 13.38 -7.88
N GLN A 318 -11.81 14.65 -8.13
CA GLN A 318 -11.83 15.73 -7.14
C GLN A 318 -13.19 15.97 -6.45
N ASP A 319 -14.30 15.73 -7.16
CA ASP A 319 -15.65 15.97 -6.64
C ASP A 319 -16.11 14.86 -5.69
N GLU A 320 -15.68 13.62 -5.96
CA GLU A 320 -16.02 12.44 -5.16
C GLU A 320 -15.08 12.29 -3.95
N TYR A 321 -13.77 12.47 -4.18
CA TYR A 321 -12.71 12.27 -3.19
C TYR A 321 -11.95 13.58 -2.98
N ARG A 322 -12.47 14.44 -2.08
CA ARG A 322 -11.88 15.76 -1.80
C ARG A 322 -10.43 15.68 -1.36
N GLU A 323 -10.03 14.59 -0.70
CA GLU A 323 -8.66 14.34 -0.28
C GLU A 323 -7.67 14.34 -1.45
N VAL A 324 -8.08 13.82 -2.62
CA VAL A 324 -7.26 13.78 -3.84
C VAL A 324 -6.94 15.19 -4.32
N LYS A 325 -7.93 16.09 -4.30
CA LYS A 325 -7.72 17.50 -4.67
C LYS A 325 -6.93 18.26 -3.60
N SER A 326 -7.24 18.04 -2.33
CA SER A 326 -6.59 18.75 -1.22
C SER A 326 -5.09 18.46 -1.12
N LYS A 327 -4.65 17.29 -1.60
CA LYS A 327 -3.26 16.83 -1.60
C LYS A 327 -2.59 16.90 -2.98
N GLU A 328 -3.16 17.64 -3.93
CA GLU A 328 -2.64 17.74 -5.30
C GLU A 328 -1.15 18.07 -5.33
N THR A 329 -0.72 19.08 -4.57
CA THR A 329 0.70 19.49 -4.54
C THR A 329 1.62 18.36 -4.04
N ASP A 330 1.22 17.65 -3.00
CA ASP A 330 2.00 16.52 -2.45
C ASP A 330 2.05 15.37 -3.47
N ILE A 331 0.91 15.03 -4.08
CA ILE A 331 0.78 13.98 -5.10
C ILE A 331 1.73 14.26 -6.26
N LEU A 332 1.66 15.45 -6.85
CA LEU A 332 2.50 15.82 -7.99
C LEU A 332 3.99 15.85 -7.62
N THR A 333 4.33 16.35 -6.42
CA THR A 333 5.71 16.41 -5.94
C THR A 333 6.30 15.01 -5.74
N VAL A 334 5.55 14.08 -5.14
CA VAL A 334 6.00 12.69 -4.93
C VAL A 334 6.21 11.98 -6.27
N ILE A 335 5.28 12.13 -7.21
CA ILE A 335 5.38 11.54 -8.54
C ILE A 335 6.59 12.08 -9.29
N GLN A 336 6.76 13.40 -9.31
CA GLN A 336 7.91 14.04 -9.96
C GLN A 336 9.24 13.53 -9.39
N ASN A 337 9.37 13.52 -8.07
CA ASN A 337 10.59 13.10 -7.40
C ASN A 337 10.96 11.65 -7.70
N GLU A 338 9.98 10.74 -7.71
CA GLU A 338 10.26 9.33 -8.04
C GLU A 338 10.55 9.14 -9.54
N GLU A 339 9.88 9.88 -10.43
CA GLU A 339 10.16 9.85 -11.87
C GLU A 339 11.59 10.30 -12.18
N GLU A 340 12.01 11.47 -11.69
CA GLU A 340 13.34 12.02 -11.90
C GLU A 340 14.45 11.14 -11.30
N LYS A 341 14.18 10.57 -10.12
CA LYS A 341 15.10 9.65 -9.45
C LYS A 341 15.25 8.35 -10.25
N PHE A 342 14.13 7.74 -10.64
CA PHE A 342 14.14 6.44 -11.29
C PHE A 342 14.59 6.51 -12.74
N GLU A 343 14.34 7.59 -13.48
CA GLU A 343 14.80 7.71 -14.88
C GLU A 343 16.33 7.57 -15.01
N LYS A 344 17.07 8.12 -14.04
CA LYS A 344 18.54 8.00 -13.95
C LYS A 344 18.95 6.55 -13.72
N THR A 345 18.34 5.90 -12.73
CA THR A 345 18.56 4.49 -12.38
C THR A 345 18.22 3.57 -13.55
N LEU A 346 17.03 3.73 -14.14
CA LEU A 346 16.51 2.94 -15.25
C LEU A 346 17.46 2.99 -16.46
N SER A 347 17.95 4.19 -16.81
CA SER A 347 18.86 4.36 -17.96
C SER A 347 20.19 3.64 -17.78
N GLN A 348 20.71 3.57 -16.55
CA GLN A 348 21.94 2.84 -16.23
C GLN A 348 21.69 1.32 -16.15
N GLY A 349 20.62 0.92 -15.47
CA GLY A 349 20.24 -0.48 -15.31
C GLY A 349 19.90 -1.16 -16.63
N LEU A 350 19.18 -0.50 -17.55
CA LEU A 350 18.89 -1.03 -18.89
C LEU A 350 20.18 -1.29 -19.70
N LYS A 351 21.16 -0.39 -19.63
CA LYS A 351 22.47 -0.59 -20.30
C LYS A 351 23.20 -1.79 -19.74
N GLN A 352 23.12 -2.03 -18.43
CA GLN A 352 23.77 -3.17 -17.80
C GLN A 352 23.01 -4.47 -18.07
N PHE A 353 21.68 -4.45 -18.00
CA PHE A 353 20.81 -5.56 -18.34
C PHE A 353 21.12 -6.08 -19.76
N GLU A 354 21.17 -5.19 -20.76
CA GLU A 354 21.52 -5.57 -22.14
C GLU A 354 22.91 -6.20 -22.28
N LYS A 355 23.87 -5.85 -21.43
CA LYS A 355 25.19 -6.49 -21.42
C LYS A 355 25.13 -7.90 -20.85
N ILE A 356 24.41 -8.09 -19.75
CA ILE A 356 24.26 -9.38 -19.07
C ILE A 356 23.50 -10.36 -19.97
N THR A 357 22.41 -9.92 -20.61
CA THR A 357 21.58 -10.79 -21.47
C THR A 357 22.29 -11.26 -22.74
N LYS A 358 23.41 -10.66 -23.15
CA LYS A 358 24.22 -11.18 -24.27
C LYS A 358 24.84 -12.54 -23.95
N ALA A 359 24.99 -12.89 -22.67
CA ALA A 359 25.53 -14.15 -22.22
C ALA A 359 24.47 -15.26 -22.09
N GLY A 360 23.18 -14.95 -22.30
CA GLY A 360 22.06 -15.88 -22.15
C GLY A 360 21.24 -15.61 -20.88
N ASP A 361 20.93 -16.68 -20.15
CA ASP A 361 20.17 -16.63 -18.89
C ASP A 361 20.84 -15.77 -17.81
N ILE A 362 20.01 -15.10 -17.01
CA ILE A 362 20.49 -14.18 -15.97
C ILE A 362 20.69 -14.95 -14.66
N SER A 363 21.94 -15.03 -14.20
CA SER A 363 22.26 -15.67 -12.92
C SER A 363 21.69 -14.87 -11.74
N GLY A 364 21.49 -15.54 -10.60
CA GLY A 364 21.02 -14.87 -9.39
C GLY A 364 21.98 -13.79 -8.89
N ILE A 365 23.28 -13.97 -9.10
CA ILE A 365 24.34 -13.00 -8.77
C ILE A 365 24.22 -11.77 -9.68
N ASP A 366 24.00 -11.96 -10.98
CA ASP A 366 23.86 -10.86 -11.93
C ASP A 366 22.57 -10.07 -11.69
N ALA A 367 21.46 -10.77 -11.40
CA ALA A 367 20.20 -10.14 -10.99
C ALA A 367 20.38 -9.35 -9.68
N PHE A 368 21.13 -9.90 -8.71
CA PHE A 368 21.42 -9.22 -7.46
C PHE A 368 22.33 -8.00 -7.68
N HIS A 369 23.30 -8.10 -8.58
CA HIS A 369 24.18 -6.98 -8.95
C HIS A 369 23.41 -5.86 -9.67
N LEU A 370 22.45 -6.20 -10.53
CA LEU A 370 21.51 -5.22 -11.11
C LEU A 370 20.73 -4.49 -10.01
N PHE A 371 20.22 -5.23 -9.03
CA PHE A 371 19.47 -4.68 -7.90
C PHE A 371 20.31 -3.81 -6.97
N ASP A 372 21.43 -4.32 -6.44
CA ASP A 372 22.23 -3.67 -5.40
C ASP A 372 23.06 -2.51 -5.94
N THR A 373 23.77 -2.72 -7.05
CA THR A 373 24.68 -1.71 -7.62
C THR A 373 23.94 -0.65 -8.42
N TYR A 374 23.00 -1.07 -9.27
CA TYR A 374 22.33 -0.18 -10.22
C TYR A 374 20.93 0.23 -9.81
N GLY A 375 20.44 -0.23 -8.66
CA GLY A 375 19.08 0.05 -8.17
C GLY A 375 17.98 -0.49 -9.09
N PHE A 376 18.33 -1.46 -9.95
CA PHE A 376 17.46 -2.00 -10.98
C PHE A 376 16.62 -3.14 -10.40
N PRO A 377 15.30 -2.94 -10.20
CA PRO A 377 14.49 -3.88 -9.43
C PRO A 377 14.46 -5.29 -10.04
N LEU A 378 14.35 -6.32 -9.19
CA LEU A 378 14.26 -7.71 -9.64
C LEU A 378 13.04 -7.91 -10.55
N GLU A 379 11.92 -7.32 -10.18
CA GLU A 379 10.65 -7.47 -10.91
C GLU A 379 10.78 -6.90 -12.33
N LEU A 380 11.54 -5.82 -12.48
CA LEU A 380 11.85 -5.25 -13.79
C LEU A 380 12.80 -6.14 -14.60
N THR A 381 13.77 -6.76 -13.93
CA THR A 381 14.69 -7.75 -14.52
C THR A 381 13.93 -8.95 -15.06
N GLU A 382 13.02 -9.53 -14.26
CA GLU A 382 12.14 -10.63 -14.66
C GLU A 382 11.27 -10.28 -15.85
N GLU A 383 10.62 -9.11 -15.81
CA GLU A 383 9.71 -8.68 -16.87
C GLU A 383 10.45 -8.45 -18.19
N LEU A 384 11.65 -7.87 -18.18
CA LEU A 384 12.48 -7.71 -19.38
C LEU A 384 13.06 -9.04 -19.88
N ALA A 385 13.43 -9.94 -18.97
CA ALA A 385 13.94 -11.26 -19.34
C ALA A 385 12.85 -12.07 -20.05
N LYS A 386 11.60 -12.02 -19.54
CA LYS A 386 10.43 -12.65 -20.16
C LYS A 386 10.17 -12.13 -21.57
N GLU A 387 10.30 -10.82 -21.81
CA GLU A 387 10.18 -10.23 -23.15
C GLU A 387 11.23 -10.75 -24.14
N LYS A 388 12.40 -11.18 -23.65
CA LYS A 388 13.50 -11.74 -24.45
C LYS A 388 13.52 -13.27 -24.48
N ASN A 389 12.56 -13.95 -23.85
CA ASN A 389 12.56 -15.40 -23.62
C ASN A 389 13.82 -15.89 -22.89
N ILE A 390 14.28 -15.12 -21.91
CA ILE A 390 15.43 -15.41 -21.05
C ILE A 390 14.92 -15.73 -19.65
N THR A 391 15.56 -16.68 -18.96
CA THR A 391 15.22 -17.01 -17.58
C THR A 391 16.07 -16.23 -16.58
N VAL A 392 15.53 -16.01 -15.39
CA VAL A 392 16.22 -15.36 -14.27
C VAL A 392 16.25 -16.34 -13.11
N ASP A 393 17.43 -16.58 -12.56
CA ASP A 393 17.58 -17.42 -11.36
C ASP A 393 17.17 -16.66 -10.10
N ILE A 394 15.87 -16.71 -9.80
CA ILE A 394 15.26 -16.05 -8.62
C ILE A 394 15.78 -16.64 -7.32
N LYS A 395 16.04 -17.94 -7.28
CA LYS A 395 16.54 -18.60 -6.08
C LYS A 395 17.95 -18.12 -5.76
N GLY A 396 18.84 -18.09 -6.75
CA GLY A 396 20.18 -17.54 -6.59
C GLY A 396 20.16 -16.06 -6.22
N PHE A 397 19.20 -15.27 -6.73
CA PHE A 397 19.01 -13.88 -6.31
C PHE A 397 18.71 -13.81 -4.81
N GLN A 398 17.75 -14.61 -4.33
CA GLN A 398 17.34 -14.61 -2.92
C GLN A 398 18.50 -15.04 -2.00
N GLU A 399 19.27 -16.04 -2.41
CA GLU A 399 20.47 -16.47 -1.69
C GLU A 399 21.53 -15.36 -1.62
N ALA A 400 21.80 -14.68 -2.74
CA ALA A 400 22.72 -13.54 -2.79
C ALA A 400 22.22 -12.35 -1.95
N PHE A 401 20.92 -12.08 -2.01
CA PHE A 401 20.26 -11.03 -1.26
C PHE A 401 20.31 -11.29 0.24
N GLU A 402 19.95 -12.49 0.71
CA GLU A 402 20.01 -12.82 2.13
C GLU A 402 21.45 -12.85 2.62
N LYS A 403 22.41 -13.36 1.83
CA LYS A 403 23.85 -13.27 2.17
C LYS A 403 24.32 -11.82 2.31
N HIS A 404 23.92 -10.93 1.41
CA HIS A 404 24.22 -9.51 1.53
C HIS A 404 23.53 -8.87 2.73
N ARG A 405 22.30 -9.28 3.04
CA ARG A 405 21.54 -8.85 4.22
C ARG A 405 22.18 -9.36 5.50
N GLU A 406 22.71 -10.58 5.53
CA GLU A 406 23.45 -11.17 6.65
C GLU A 406 24.79 -10.46 6.85
N ILE A 407 25.54 -10.16 5.78
CA ILE A 407 26.77 -9.37 5.85
C ILE A 407 26.46 -7.96 6.38
N SER A 408 25.40 -7.33 5.85
CA SER A 408 24.90 -6.04 6.33
C SER A 408 24.45 -6.13 7.79
N ARG A 409 23.77 -7.21 8.19
CA ARG A 409 23.28 -7.49 9.55
C ARG A 409 24.40 -7.85 10.52
N ALA A 410 25.45 -8.53 10.10
CA ALA A 410 26.64 -8.83 10.90
C ALA A 410 27.48 -7.55 11.08
N GLY A 411 27.58 -6.74 10.03
CA GLY A 411 28.08 -5.37 10.10
C GLY A 411 27.23 -4.46 10.98
N VAL A 412 25.92 -4.72 11.10
CA VAL A 412 24.96 -4.04 11.99
C VAL A 412 25.01 -4.61 13.41
N LYS A 413 25.16 -5.92 13.67
CA LYS A 413 25.34 -6.48 15.03
C LYS A 413 26.64 -6.01 15.65
N ALA A 414 27.68 -5.79 14.84
CA ALA A 414 28.90 -5.12 15.25
C ALA A 414 28.78 -3.57 15.35
N LYS A 415 27.68 -2.97 14.87
CA LYS A 415 27.41 -1.50 14.84
C LYS A 415 26.09 -1.08 15.54
N PHE A 416 25.34 -1.97 16.18
CA PHE A 416 24.01 -1.72 16.74
C PHE A 416 23.72 -2.65 17.92
N GLY A 417 24.76 -3.13 18.59
CA GLY A 417 24.62 -3.47 20.00
C GLY A 417 24.54 -2.14 20.74
N GLY A 418 23.36 -1.80 21.28
CA GLY A 418 23.30 -0.79 22.34
C GLY A 418 24.40 -1.10 23.34
N ILE A 419 25.11 -0.06 23.77
CA ILE A 419 26.29 -0.23 24.61
C ILE A 419 25.87 -1.07 25.84
N GLY A 420 26.39 -2.30 25.92
CA GLY A 420 26.10 -3.21 27.01
C GLY A 420 26.64 -2.68 28.34
N LYS A 421 26.39 -3.40 29.43
CA LYS A 421 26.88 -3.03 30.79
C LYS A 421 28.42 -2.89 30.89
N GLU A 422 29.16 -3.35 29.87
CA GLU A 422 30.63 -3.26 29.75
C GLU A 422 31.10 -2.04 28.91
N ALA A 423 30.30 -0.98 28.87
CA ALA A 423 30.62 0.27 28.19
C ALA A 423 31.96 0.88 28.61
N THR A 424 32.74 1.35 27.63
CA THR A 424 33.80 2.31 27.94
C THR A 424 33.19 3.66 28.33
N TYR A 425 33.93 4.44 29.11
CA TYR A 425 33.54 5.81 29.48
C TYR A 425 33.25 6.67 28.23
N GLU A 426 34.09 6.56 27.20
CA GLU A 426 33.92 7.30 25.93
C GLU A 426 32.64 6.92 25.18
N ALA A 427 32.29 5.63 25.15
CA ALA A 427 31.01 5.20 24.57
C ALA A 427 29.82 5.75 25.37
N THR A 428 29.93 5.79 26.71
CA THR A 428 28.92 6.36 27.61
C THR A 428 28.74 7.88 27.38
N ARG A 429 29.83 8.61 27.12
CA ARG A 429 29.77 10.02 26.72
C ARG A 429 28.98 10.19 25.43
N LEU A 430 29.35 9.46 24.37
CA LEU A 430 28.68 9.56 23.08
C LEU A 430 27.21 9.11 23.12
N HIS A 431 26.86 8.21 24.04
CA HIS A 431 25.48 7.82 24.27
C HIS A 431 24.63 8.95 24.85
N THR A 432 25.14 9.65 25.86
CA THR A 432 24.49 10.84 26.41
C THR A 432 24.40 11.97 25.38
N ALA A 433 25.44 12.16 24.56
CA ALA A 433 25.41 13.11 23.45
C ALA A 433 24.34 12.77 22.40
N THR A 434 24.00 11.49 22.22
CA THR A 434 22.96 11.05 21.27
C THR A 434 21.58 11.56 21.70
N HIS A 435 21.27 11.55 22.99
CA HIS A 435 20.00 12.06 23.53
C HIS A 435 19.90 13.59 23.35
N LEU A 436 21.00 14.31 23.60
CA LEU A 436 21.05 15.76 23.35
C LEU A 436 20.86 16.09 21.87
N LEU A 437 21.54 15.36 20.98
CA LEU A 437 21.41 15.51 19.53
C LEU A 437 19.97 15.27 19.07
N HIS A 438 19.34 14.20 19.55
CA HIS A 438 17.98 13.85 19.16
C HIS A 438 16.98 14.93 19.59
N SER A 439 17.06 15.42 20.82
CA SER A 439 16.19 16.51 21.26
C SER A 439 16.44 17.81 20.49
N ALA A 440 17.71 18.16 20.25
CA ALA A 440 18.07 19.33 19.46
C ALA A 440 17.52 19.24 18.02
N LEU A 441 17.58 18.07 17.38
CA LEU A 441 16.98 17.86 16.06
C LEU A 441 15.46 18.05 16.09
N ARG A 442 14.77 17.58 17.13
CA ARG A 442 13.32 17.75 17.28
C ARG A 442 12.92 19.21 17.52
N GLU A 443 13.72 19.96 18.26
CA GLU A 443 13.49 21.39 18.50
C GLU A 443 13.72 22.23 17.25
N ILE A 444 14.78 21.96 16.50
CA ILE A 444 15.14 22.74 15.30
C ILE A 444 14.34 22.34 14.07
N LEU A 445 14.14 21.04 13.83
CA LEU A 445 13.50 20.55 12.61
C LEU A 445 12.00 20.28 12.80
N GLY A 446 11.56 19.94 14.01
CA GLY A 446 10.16 19.63 14.33
C GLY A 446 9.95 18.25 14.96
N SER A 447 8.76 18.04 15.54
CA SER A 447 8.40 16.84 16.30
C SER A 447 8.24 15.57 15.46
N HIS A 448 8.26 15.66 14.12
CA HIS A 448 8.26 14.53 13.21
C HIS A 448 9.59 13.78 13.16
N VAL A 449 10.67 14.37 13.69
CA VAL A 449 11.96 13.70 13.84
C VAL A 449 11.84 12.57 14.86
N GLN A 450 12.04 11.35 14.38
CA GLN A 450 12.04 10.10 15.15
C GLN A 450 13.34 9.36 14.87
N GLN A 451 13.88 8.69 15.88
CA GLN A 451 15.05 7.85 15.71
C GLN A 451 14.72 6.64 14.82
N MET A 452 15.48 6.50 13.72
CA MET A 452 15.39 5.37 12.78
C MET A 452 16.55 4.38 12.98
N GLY A 453 17.62 4.79 13.67
CA GLY A 453 18.77 3.94 13.98
C GLY A 453 19.86 4.69 14.72
N SER A 454 20.69 3.99 15.51
CA SER A 454 21.84 4.58 16.20
C SER A 454 22.99 3.58 16.31
N ASP A 455 24.23 4.03 16.07
CA ASP A 455 25.49 3.28 16.22
C ASP A 455 26.46 4.15 17.02
N ILE A 456 26.96 3.65 18.15
CA ILE A 456 27.91 4.38 19.00
C ILE A 456 29.16 3.52 19.19
N THR A 457 30.31 4.10 18.90
CA THR A 457 31.62 3.54 19.22
C THR A 457 32.35 4.49 20.18
N PRO A 458 33.48 4.11 20.78
CA PRO A 458 34.25 5.02 21.64
C PRO A 458 34.81 6.27 20.94
N GLN A 459 34.72 6.37 19.61
CA GLN A 459 35.29 7.48 18.83
C GLN A 459 34.25 8.32 18.07
N ARG A 460 33.04 7.78 17.85
CA ARG A 460 32.00 8.46 17.07
C ARG A 460 30.60 7.95 17.41
N LEU A 461 29.60 8.78 17.15
CA LEU A 461 28.21 8.35 17.05
C LEU A 461 27.71 8.53 15.62
N ARG A 462 26.74 7.69 15.23
CA ARG A 462 25.98 7.79 14.00
C ARG A 462 24.50 7.67 14.34
N PHE A 463 23.75 8.72 14.05
CA PHE A 463 22.34 8.84 14.37
C PHE A 463 21.51 8.98 13.10
N ASP A 464 20.57 8.06 12.90
CA ASP A 464 19.68 8.03 11.75
C ASP A 464 18.29 8.47 12.22
N PHE A 465 17.66 9.39 11.50
CA PHE A 465 16.40 10.01 11.91
C PHE A 465 15.46 10.28 10.74
N SER A 466 14.16 10.32 11.02
CA SER A 466 13.12 10.62 10.02
C SER A 466 13.15 12.11 9.67
N HIS A 467 13.55 12.40 8.44
CA HIS A 467 13.50 13.74 7.87
C HIS A 467 13.61 13.61 6.35
N SER A 468 12.71 14.24 5.61
CA SER A 468 12.61 14.07 4.14
C SER A 468 13.61 14.92 3.38
N GLN A 469 13.95 16.09 3.89
CA GLN A 469 14.82 17.07 3.23
C GLN A 469 16.28 16.92 3.68
N LYS A 470 17.20 17.49 2.91
CA LYS A 470 18.59 17.64 3.36
C LYS A 470 18.65 18.81 4.32
N MET A 471 19.26 18.63 5.49
CA MET A 471 19.50 19.74 6.41
C MET A 471 20.38 20.79 5.74
N THR A 472 19.99 22.05 5.85
CA THR A 472 20.79 23.20 5.47
C THR A 472 22.00 23.33 6.39
N GLU A 473 23.05 24.02 5.92
CA GLU A 473 24.23 24.28 6.75
C GLU A 473 23.87 25.09 8.01
N GLU A 474 22.86 25.96 7.93
CA GLU A 474 22.35 26.72 9.06
C GLU A 474 21.64 25.83 10.09
N GLU A 475 20.79 24.90 9.67
CA GLU A 475 20.15 23.93 10.58
C GLU A 475 21.17 23.01 11.25
N ILE A 476 22.16 22.52 10.50
CA ILE A 476 23.24 21.69 11.06
C ILE A 476 23.98 22.48 12.15
N LYS A 477 24.30 23.75 11.87
CA LYS A 477 24.97 24.61 12.83
C LYS A 477 24.10 24.88 14.06
N LYS A 478 22.82 25.19 13.89
CA LYS A 478 21.87 25.41 15.01
C LYS A 478 21.77 24.19 15.92
N VAL A 479 21.71 22.99 15.34
CA VAL A 479 21.68 21.74 16.11
C VAL A 479 22.99 21.53 16.87
N GLU A 480 24.15 21.73 16.22
CA GLU A 480 25.46 21.63 16.88
C GLU A 480 25.62 22.66 18.02
N ASP A 481 25.23 23.90 17.78
CA ASP A 481 25.30 25.00 18.75
C ASP A 481 24.38 24.72 19.96
N LEU A 482 23.16 24.21 19.72
CA LEU A 482 22.21 23.86 20.78
C LEU A 482 22.74 22.70 21.65
N VAL A 483 23.30 21.65 21.04
CA VAL A 483 23.90 20.55 21.82
C VAL A 483 25.05 21.06 22.69
N ASN A 484 25.95 21.87 22.14
CA ASN A 484 27.07 22.45 22.89
C ASN A 484 26.61 23.42 23.99
N GLN A 485 25.54 24.17 23.74
CA GLN A 485 24.91 25.00 24.77
C GLN A 485 24.43 24.15 25.95
N LYS A 486 23.71 23.04 25.68
CA LYS A 486 23.23 22.12 26.72
C LYS A 486 24.34 21.38 27.45
N ILE A 487 25.48 21.17 26.81
CA ILE A 487 26.69 20.68 27.46
C ILE A 487 27.24 21.72 28.45
N LYS A 488 27.31 22.98 28.03
CA LYS A 488 27.80 24.09 28.86
C LYS A 488 26.91 24.42 30.06
N GLU A 489 25.61 24.16 29.94
CA GLU A 489 24.63 24.33 31.02
C GLU A 489 24.78 23.29 32.17
N ASP A 490 25.59 22.25 32.01
CA ASP A 490 25.87 21.23 33.02
C ASP A 490 24.62 20.55 33.62
N LEU A 491 23.72 20.13 32.73
CA LEU A 491 22.44 19.53 33.08
C LEU A 491 22.64 18.16 33.75
N GLU A 492 21.80 17.89 34.75
CA GLU A 492 21.78 16.60 35.45
C GLU A 492 21.02 15.56 34.62
N VAL A 493 21.61 14.35 34.54
CA VAL A 493 21.00 13.19 33.90
C VAL A 493 20.46 12.25 34.98
N LYS A 494 19.14 12.08 35.02
CA LYS A 494 18.43 11.24 35.99
C LYS A 494 17.93 9.96 35.33
N ARG A 495 18.03 8.85 36.07
CA ARG A 495 17.47 7.55 35.68
C ARG A 495 16.38 7.17 36.66
N GLU A 496 15.23 6.80 36.14
CA GLU A 496 14.09 6.29 36.90
C GLU A 496 13.62 4.97 36.27
N GLU A 497 13.16 4.04 37.08
CA GLU A 497 12.47 2.83 36.61
C GLU A 497 10.98 2.97 36.89
N MET A 498 10.16 2.75 35.88
CA MET A 498 8.70 2.91 35.97
C MET A 498 8.00 2.02 34.95
N ASP A 499 6.67 1.92 35.07
CA ASP A 499 5.84 1.21 34.10
C ASP A 499 5.91 1.89 32.71
N TYR A 500 5.92 1.08 31.65
CA TYR A 500 5.99 1.56 30.27
C TYR A 500 4.87 2.55 29.94
N GLN A 501 3.63 2.29 30.36
CA GLN A 501 2.49 3.17 30.09
C GLN A 501 2.62 4.49 30.86
N GLU A 502 3.17 4.46 32.08
CA GLU A 502 3.45 5.66 32.86
C GLU A 502 4.56 6.50 32.22
N ALA A 503 5.62 5.86 31.73
CA ALA A 503 6.71 6.52 31.01
C ALA A 503 6.20 7.28 29.77
N ILE A 504 5.35 6.65 28.95
CA ILE A 504 4.75 7.28 27.77
C ILE A 504 3.85 8.46 28.17
N LYS A 505 3.01 8.30 29.21
CA LYS A 505 2.17 9.39 29.73
C LYS A 505 2.99 10.57 30.26
N ALA A 506 4.16 10.30 30.83
CA ALA A 506 5.10 11.32 31.32
C ALA A 506 5.91 12.01 30.19
N GLY A 507 5.62 11.68 28.93
CA GLY A 507 6.24 12.27 27.74
C GLY A 507 7.55 11.62 27.31
N ALA A 508 7.89 10.43 27.81
CA ALA A 508 9.10 9.74 27.39
C ALA A 508 8.98 9.24 25.94
N LEU A 509 10.01 9.48 25.14
CA LEU A 509 10.08 8.94 23.78
C LEU A 509 10.41 7.45 23.80
N ALA A 510 9.68 6.68 22.99
CA ALA A 510 9.87 5.24 22.81
C ALA A 510 9.97 4.93 21.31
N PHE A 511 10.99 4.14 20.93
CA PHE A 511 11.34 3.98 19.52
C PHE A 511 10.85 2.67 18.91
N PHE A 512 10.81 1.59 19.70
CA PHE A 512 10.39 0.27 19.24
C PHE A 512 9.36 -0.33 20.20
N LYS A 513 8.08 -0.01 19.98
CA LYS A 513 6.96 -0.41 20.88
C LYS A 513 6.95 -1.91 21.21
N GLU A 514 7.31 -2.75 20.25
CA GLU A 514 7.29 -4.23 20.38
C GLU A 514 8.42 -4.82 21.23
N LYS A 515 9.37 -4.01 21.72
CA LYS A 515 10.60 -4.50 22.38
C LYS A 515 10.77 -4.09 23.83
N TYR A 516 9.85 -3.31 24.40
CA TYR A 516 10.01 -2.85 25.78
C TYR A 516 9.33 -3.81 26.77
N PRO A 517 10.01 -4.20 27.86
CA PRO A 517 9.38 -4.89 28.98
C PRO A 517 8.39 -3.97 29.71
N GLU A 518 7.54 -4.54 30.58
CA GLU A 518 6.57 -3.76 31.38
C GLU A 518 7.23 -2.67 32.23
N ILE A 519 8.37 -2.98 32.87
CA ILE A 519 9.17 -2.01 33.63
C ILE A 519 10.33 -1.56 32.77
N VAL A 520 10.44 -0.24 32.55
CA VAL A 520 11.46 0.37 31.70
C VAL A 520 12.33 1.36 32.46
N SER A 521 13.58 1.54 32.02
CA SER A 521 14.43 2.64 32.46
C SER A 521 14.19 3.89 31.60
N VAL A 522 13.83 5.00 32.25
CA VAL A 522 13.66 6.32 31.64
C VAL A 522 14.84 7.19 32.04
N TYR A 523 15.51 7.77 31.06
CA TYR A 523 16.55 8.77 31.29
C TYR A 523 16.02 10.16 30.95
N SER A 524 16.13 11.09 31.90
CA SER A 524 15.79 12.50 31.72
C SER A 524 17.04 13.36 31.85
N ILE A 525 17.27 14.26 30.88
CA ILE A 525 18.31 15.28 30.93
C ILE A 525 17.62 16.61 31.21
N ASP A 526 17.50 16.93 32.49
CA ASP A 526 16.63 17.99 33.01
C ASP A 526 15.27 18.03 32.28
N ASN A 527 14.85 19.18 31.74
CA ASN A 527 13.63 19.32 30.95
C ASN A 527 13.86 19.22 29.43
N PHE A 528 15.08 18.91 28.98
CA PHE A 528 15.44 18.96 27.57
C PHE A 528 15.23 17.64 26.83
N SER A 529 15.51 16.50 27.45
CA SER A 529 15.31 15.18 26.84
C SER A 529 14.74 14.21 27.86
N LYS A 530 13.81 13.35 27.42
CA LYS A 530 13.24 12.25 28.21
C LYS A 530 12.99 11.06 27.31
N GLU A 531 13.75 9.99 27.50
CA GLU A 531 13.74 8.83 26.59
C GLU A 531 13.81 7.51 27.35
N ILE A 532 13.12 6.49 26.84
CA ILE A 532 13.24 5.13 27.34
C ILE A 532 14.54 4.51 26.81
N CYS A 533 15.50 4.26 27.69
CA CYS A 533 16.82 3.76 27.31
C CYS A 533 17.40 2.81 28.37
N ALA A 534 18.09 1.76 27.90
CA ALA A 534 18.71 0.74 28.75
C ALA A 534 20.24 0.83 28.82
N GLY A 535 20.86 1.72 28.03
CA GLY A 535 22.31 1.89 28.02
C GLY A 535 22.82 2.83 29.12
N PRO A 536 24.14 2.88 29.36
CA PRO A 536 24.72 3.74 30.38
C PRO A 536 24.77 5.19 29.91
N HIS A 537 24.66 6.12 30.85
CA HIS A 537 24.77 7.56 30.63
C HIS A 537 25.71 8.21 31.65
N LEU A 538 26.25 9.38 31.31
CA LEU A 538 26.94 10.24 32.27
C LEU A 538 25.92 10.84 33.25
N ARG A 539 26.40 11.37 34.38
CA ARG A 539 25.54 12.05 35.34
C ARG A 539 25.34 13.52 35.00
N ARG A 540 26.30 14.12 34.30
CA ARG A 540 26.32 15.54 33.96
C ARG A 540 26.67 15.75 32.49
N THR A 541 26.03 16.71 31.85
CA THR A 541 26.31 17.02 30.43
C THR A 541 27.66 17.69 30.23
N SER A 542 28.21 18.40 31.23
CA SER A 542 29.54 19.05 31.12
C SER A 542 30.69 18.08 30.89
N GLU A 543 30.52 16.82 31.28
CA GLU A 543 31.48 15.72 31.07
C GLU A 543 31.62 15.33 29.58
N LEU A 544 30.77 15.86 28.70
CA LEU A 544 30.76 15.55 27.27
C LEU A 544 31.85 16.25 26.46
N GLY A 545 32.43 17.36 26.93
CA GLY A 545 33.41 18.13 26.14
C GLY A 545 32.75 18.90 25.00
N ILE A 546 33.33 18.91 23.80
CA ILE A 546 32.77 19.66 22.66
C ILE A 546 32.14 18.70 21.64
N PHE A 547 30.86 18.87 21.36
CA PHE A 547 30.14 18.12 20.34
C PHE A 547 30.37 18.70 18.95
N LYS A 548 30.65 17.83 17.97
CA LYS A 548 30.81 18.24 16.57
C LYS A 548 30.17 17.27 15.60
N ILE A 549 29.32 17.78 14.72
CA ILE A 549 28.78 17.09 13.55
C ILE A 549 29.86 17.08 12.47
N ILE A 550 30.23 15.87 12.04
CA ILE A 550 31.24 15.64 11.00
C ILE A 550 30.60 15.54 9.63
N LYS A 551 29.41 14.93 9.55
CA LYS A 551 28.74 14.69 8.29
C LYS A 551 27.24 14.53 8.49
N GLU A 552 26.48 15.08 7.55
CA GLU A 552 25.06 14.80 7.35
C GLU A 552 24.89 14.19 5.95
N GLU A 553 24.16 13.07 5.84
CA GLU A 553 23.94 12.37 4.58
C GLU A 553 22.57 11.67 4.52
N SER A 554 22.05 11.45 3.31
CA SER A 554 20.85 10.63 3.12
C SER A 554 21.16 9.16 3.37
N CYS A 555 20.32 8.46 4.14
CA CYS A 555 20.42 7.02 4.37
C CYS A 555 19.32 6.21 3.65
N GLY A 556 18.31 6.89 3.11
CA GLY A 556 17.14 6.28 2.48
C GLY A 556 16.06 7.32 2.22
N ALA A 557 14.97 6.92 1.56
CA ALA A 557 13.82 7.81 1.39
C ALA A 557 13.25 8.19 2.77
N GLY A 558 13.17 9.49 3.07
CA GLY A 558 12.65 9.98 4.35
C GLY A 558 13.58 9.83 5.55
N ILE A 559 14.83 9.36 5.37
CA ILE A 559 15.77 9.10 6.47
C ILE A 559 17.10 9.81 6.22
N ARG A 560 17.51 10.63 7.19
CA ARG A 560 18.81 11.32 7.22
C ARG A 560 19.71 10.69 8.27
N ARG A 561 21.01 10.89 8.11
CA ARG A 561 22.05 10.35 8.99
C ARG A 561 23.04 11.44 9.36
N ILE A 562 23.25 11.63 10.66
CA ILE A 562 24.32 12.44 11.21
C ILE A 562 25.43 11.53 11.74
N ARG A 563 26.68 11.88 11.45
CA ARG A 563 27.86 11.36 12.14
C ARG A 563 28.48 12.48 12.95
N ALA A 564 28.73 12.24 14.24
CA ALA A 564 29.28 13.22 15.14
C ALA A 564 30.33 12.60 16.07
N ILE A 565 31.15 13.46 16.66
CA ILE A 565 32.19 13.11 17.63
C ILE A 565 32.13 14.06 18.84
N LEU A 566 32.78 13.66 19.92
CA LEU A 566 33.12 14.54 21.04
C LEU A 566 34.62 14.84 20.98
N LYS A 567 34.99 16.10 21.24
CA LYS A 567 36.38 16.57 21.31
C LYS A 567 36.77 16.95 22.73
#